data_AF-A0A8H6ILQ1-F1
#
_entry.id   AF-A0A8H6ILQ1-F1
#
_cell.length_a   1.000
_cell.length_b   1.000
_cell.length_c   1.000
_cell.angle_alpha   90.00
_cell.angle_beta   90.00
_cell.angle_gamma   90.00
#
_symmetry.space_group_name_H-M   'P 1'
#
loop_
_entity.id
_entity.type
_entity.pdbx_description
1 polymer ?
#
loop_
_entity_poly.entity_id
_entity_poly.type
_entity_poly.pdbx_seq_one_letter_code
_entity_poly.pdbx_strand_id
1 'polypeptide(L)'
;MLLGLLAPVALATPKRLHSVGKHTAQEVVDKLGLIPNPEKGYFIESFRDPDTTAGNRSVSTAIYYLLESSVGPSIWHRVDAAEVWHYYAGAPLTISLSYDDGNPVEDVVLGPDVFDDQRPQYAIAKNRWQRATSLGRWTLVGTTERFVAEQLPGRGPATYVDEAVGSFNLVLRFSFAEGGDDVALRMLKPGHTPSSLVAVKTADEVAWMRYLKAKTTIPIPRIHCCSSDPTGELSPLGLSYILMDFFQGTSVREFLQKLPKLGVDADADAKRSTIFEQAAEIYLQLYRLRFDAIGSIAEDPGSPGGWRVTERPLTSDMLQFALGIPDCPTDHWPEAPLRRSDDYFDVAAAQHRVQLWYLRNLNLPHDDEIKRDPAEAAKLARFRFKAQVGFEQLIPVFHQEGDRNGPFGPFNPDLDPRNMVLDPDTLTITGVFDFEFTNAMPAQFARDPPPWLVGVLPATTLDKGFFPWFLLNYKRHLDVFLDAMRRAEARMGAGGEEETPLSEMMLESFTSHRCWFNYAANNSGYADALYWSVLYKLHPEGSGGPPKLTPQLEEEMERYVEHTRKQLAAFEEAWVVTKRSMSNAP
;
A
#
# COMPACT_ATOMS: atom_id res chain seq x y z
N MET A 1 -31.03 -15.09 -48.56
CA MET A 1 -30.91 -13.90 -47.71
C MET A 1 -29.61 -14.06 -46.92
N LEU A 2 -28.76 -13.03 -46.92
CA LEU A 2 -27.30 -13.07 -46.85
C LEU A 2 -26.66 -13.92 -45.73
N LEU A 3 -25.68 -14.74 -46.12
CA LEU A 3 -24.50 -15.09 -45.31
C LEU A 3 -23.58 -13.85 -45.23
N GLY A 4 -23.09 -13.53 -44.03
CA GLY A 4 -22.04 -12.53 -43.79
C GLY A 4 -21.11 -13.01 -42.68
N LEU A 5 -19.83 -13.16 -42.99
CA LEU A 5 -18.77 -13.74 -42.16
C LEU A 5 -18.59 -13.01 -40.82
N LEU A 6 -18.63 -13.75 -39.71
CA LEU A 6 -17.97 -13.38 -38.45
C LEU A 6 -16.48 -13.72 -38.60
N ALA A 7 -15.63 -12.69 -38.68
CA ALA A 7 -14.19 -12.85 -38.56
C ALA A 7 -13.85 -13.26 -37.12
N PRO A 8 -12.95 -14.23 -36.90
CA PRO A 8 -12.44 -14.50 -35.56
C PRO A 8 -11.57 -13.32 -35.13
N VAL A 9 -11.93 -12.68 -34.02
CA VAL A 9 -11.00 -11.81 -33.29
C VAL A 9 -9.85 -12.69 -32.84
N ALA A 10 -8.70 -12.54 -33.52
CA ALA A 10 -7.48 -13.20 -33.11
C ALA A 10 -7.11 -12.67 -31.71
N LEU A 11 -7.30 -13.50 -30.68
CA LEU A 11 -6.57 -13.38 -29.43
C LEU A 11 -5.09 -13.26 -29.80
N ALA A 12 -4.51 -12.09 -29.54
CA ALA A 12 -3.08 -11.89 -29.71
C ALA A 12 -2.39 -12.91 -28.79
N THR A 13 -1.78 -13.92 -29.40
CA THR A 13 -0.83 -14.79 -28.73
C THR A 13 0.22 -13.90 -28.06
N PRO A 14 0.62 -14.17 -26.80
CA PRO A 14 1.72 -13.42 -26.19
C PRO A 14 2.93 -13.64 -27.09
N LYS A 15 3.34 -12.59 -27.82
CA LYS A 15 4.60 -12.62 -28.56
C LYS A 15 5.66 -12.94 -27.52
N ARG A 16 6.39 -14.05 -27.70
CA ARG A 16 7.61 -14.34 -26.93
C ARG A 16 8.37 -13.03 -26.77
N LEU A 17 8.82 -12.71 -25.55
CA LEU A 17 9.75 -11.60 -25.28
C LEU A 17 10.99 -11.81 -26.16
N HIS A 18 10.97 -11.26 -27.37
CA HIS A 18 12.16 -11.13 -28.18
C HIS A 18 12.95 -10.01 -27.52
N SER A 19 14.12 -10.33 -26.97
CA SER A 19 15.05 -9.31 -26.47
C SER A 19 15.21 -8.23 -27.54
N VAL A 20 14.84 -6.99 -27.20
CA VAL A 20 14.96 -5.83 -28.09
C VAL A 20 16.40 -5.70 -28.61
N GLY A 21 17.39 -6.19 -27.85
CA GLY A 21 18.81 -6.22 -28.25
C GLY A 21 19.15 -7.09 -29.47
N LYS A 22 18.21 -7.87 -30.01
CA LYS A 22 18.38 -8.58 -31.30
C LYS A 22 18.19 -7.68 -32.51
N HIS A 23 17.45 -6.57 -32.36
CA HIS A 23 17.27 -5.59 -33.43
C HIS A 23 18.53 -4.73 -33.61
N THR A 24 18.74 -4.28 -34.84
CA THR A 24 19.75 -3.29 -35.20
C THR A 24 19.30 -1.90 -34.71
N ALA A 25 20.25 -0.98 -34.56
CA ALA A 25 19.96 0.41 -34.21
C ALA A 25 18.98 1.05 -35.21
N GLN A 26 19.20 0.82 -36.50
CA GLN A 26 18.36 1.40 -37.55
C GLN A 26 16.92 0.87 -37.53
N GLU A 27 16.71 -0.42 -37.22
CA GLU A 27 15.35 -0.95 -37.05
C GLU A 27 14.61 -0.27 -35.89
N VAL A 28 15.32 0.06 -34.81
CA VAL A 28 14.74 0.80 -33.68
C VAL A 28 14.47 2.26 -34.05
N VAL A 29 15.41 2.92 -34.73
CA VAL A 29 15.26 4.28 -35.28
C VAL A 29 14.03 4.37 -36.18
N ASP A 30 13.92 3.49 -37.16
CA ASP A 30 12.80 3.46 -38.11
C ASP A 30 11.48 3.16 -37.39
N LYS A 31 11.50 2.27 -36.39
CA LYS A 31 10.30 1.87 -35.65
C LYS A 31 9.74 2.98 -34.77
N LEU A 32 10.61 3.76 -34.14
CA LEU A 32 10.24 4.86 -33.26
C LEU A 32 10.17 6.21 -33.99
N GLY A 33 10.54 6.25 -35.28
CA GLY A 33 10.57 7.48 -36.07
C GLY A 33 11.65 8.47 -35.61
N LEU A 34 12.77 7.98 -35.06
CA LEU A 34 13.82 8.86 -34.54
C LEU A 34 14.50 9.63 -35.68
N ILE A 35 14.85 10.88 -35.41
CA ILE A 35 15.57 11.76 -36.33
C ILE A 35 17.00 12.00 -35.83
N PRO A 36 17.98 12.36 -36.69
CA PRO A 36 19.34 12.64 -36.26
C PRO A 36 19.40 13.75 -35.18
N ASN A 37 20.15 13.50 -34.10
CA ASN A 37 20.38 14.47 -33.04
C ASN A 37 21.64 15.31 -33.35
N PRO A 38 21.59 16.65 -33.24
CA PRO A 38 22.77 17.52 -33.31
C PRO A 38 23.94 17.12 -32.39
N GLU A 39 23.64 16.46 -31.27
CA GLU A 39 24.61 15.96 -30.29
C GLU A 39 25.19 14.57 -30.64
N LYS A 40 24.86 14.08 -31.85
CA LYS A 40 25.03 12.71 -32.38
C LYS A 40 23.96 11.72 -31.91
N GLY A 41 23.86 10.60 -32.62
CA GLY A 41 22.79 9.63 -32.41
C GLY A 41 21.46 10.09 -33.01
N TYR A 42 20.36 9.57 -32.49
CA TYR A 42 19.01 9.86 -32.95
C TYR A 42 18.10 10.16 -31.78
N PHE A 43 17.13 11.05 -31.97
CA PHE A 43 16.14 11.39 -30.95
C PHE A 43 14.76 11.65 -31.56
N ILE A 44 13.74 11.61 -30.73
CA ILE A 44 12.45 12.22 -31.03
C ILE A 44 11.82 12.70 -29.73
N GLU A 45 11.16 13.85 -29.76
CA GLU A 45 10.27 14.26 -28.69
C GLU A 45 9.03 13.38 -28.70
N SER A 46 8.85 12.60 -27.63
CA SER A 46 7.68 11.73 -27.44
C SER A 46 6.58 12.43 -26.66
N PHE A 47 6.92 13.48 -25.91
CA PHE A 47 5.98 14.25 -25.10
C PHE A 47 6.46 15.69 -24.94
N ARG A 48 5.51 16.62 -25.00
CA ARG A 48 5.67 18.02 -24.66
C ARG A 48 4.46 18.47 -23.87
N ASP A 49 4.71 19.05 -22.71
CA ASP A 49 3.68 19.62 -21.87
C ASP A 49 3.02 20.81 -22.60
N PRO A 50 1.67 20.88 -22.67
CA PRO A 50 0.99 22.02 -23.26
C PRO A 50 1.16 23.31 -22.46
N ASP A 51 1.46 23.21 -21.16
CA ASP A 51 1.69 24.38 -20.32
C ASP A 51 3.12 24.90 -20.47
N THR A 52 3.27 26.22 -20.35
CA THR A 52 4.57 26.90 -20.45
C THR A 52 4.90 27.64 -19.17
N THR A 53 6.18 27.56 -18.77
CA THR A 53 6.76 28.40 -17.72
C THR A 53 6.66 29.90 -18.08
N ALA A 54 6.86 30.78 -17.10
CA ALA A 54 6.87 32.24 -17.31
C ALA A 54 7.88 32.74 -18.37
N GLY A 55 8.84 31.90 -18.77
CA GLY A 55 9.80 32.13 -19.85
C GLY A 55 9.39 31.57 -21.21
N ASN A 56 8.13 31.16 -21.39
CA ASN A 56 7.57 30.59 -22.62
C ASN A 56 8.24 29.25 -23.07
N ARG A 57 8.88 28.54 -22.14
CA ARG A 57 9.38 27.16 -22.31
C ARG A 57 8.31 26.19 -21.82
N SER A 58 8.11 25.09 -22.55
CA SER A 58 7.33 23.92 -22.08
C SER A 58 7.73 23.53 -20.66
N VAL A 59 6.74 23.22 -19.82
CA VAL A 59 6.89 22.79 -18.43
C VAL A 59 7.76 21.53 -18.35
N SER A 60 7.40 20.52 -19.14
CA SER A 60 8.25 19.34 -19.30
C SER A 60 8.27 18.86 -20.75
N THR A 61 9.31 18.11 -21.07
CA THR A 61 9.42 17.36 -22.31
C THR A 61 9.98 15.99 -21.99
N ALA A 62 9.57 14.99 -22.75
CA ALA A 62 10.24 13.70 -22.76
C ALA A 62 10.66 13.33 -24.18
N ILE A 63 11.86 12.77 -24.31
CA ILE A 63 12.40 12.32 -25.60
C ILE A 63 12.78 10.85 -25.52
N TYR A 64 12.73 10.14 -26.66
CA TYR A 64 13.57 8.97 -26.88
C TYR A 64 14.91 9.43 -27.42
N TYR A 65 15.98 8.79 -26.96
CA TYR A 65 17.33 9.02 -27.46
C TYR A 65 18.05 7.68 -27.68
N LEU A 66 18.61 7.49 -28.88
CA LEU A 66 19.36 6.31 -29.26
C LEU A 66 20.78 6.71 -29.67
N LEU A 67 21.78 6.09 -29.05
CA LEU A 67 23.19 6.30 -29.35
C LEU A 67 23.85 4.99 -29.82
N GLU A 68 24.47 5.04 -30.98
CA GLU A 68 25.31 3.95 -31.50
C GLU A 68 26.76 4.12 -31.07
N SER A 69 27.49 3.02 -30.81
CA SER A 69 28.94 3.14 -30.53
C SER A 69 29.74 3.58 -31.76
N SER A 70 29.26 3.30 -32.97
CA SER A 70 29.93 3.63 -34.24
C SER A 70 30.11 5.14 -34.45
N VAL A 71 29.22 5.97 -33.89
CA VAL A 71 29.30 7.43 -33.97
C VAL A 71 30.14 8.06 -32.85
N GLY A 72 30.61 7.23 -31.92
CA GLY A 72 31.38 7.62 -30.74
C GLY A 72 30.54 8.32 -29.66
N PRO A 73 31.19 8.92 -28.65
CA PRO A 73 30.51 9.65 -27.58
C PRO A 73 29.67 10.80 -28.12
N SER A 74 28.54 11.08 -27.46
CA SER A 74 27.77 12.30 -27.69
C SER A 74 28.63 13.55 -27.42
N ILE A 75 28.17 14.70 -27.90
CA ILE A 75 28.87 15.96 -27.65
C ILE A 75 28.63 16.37 -26.18
N TRP A 76 29.65 16.92 -25.53
CA TRP A 76 29.48 17.57 -24.23
C TRP A 76 28.46 18.70 -24.36
N HIS A 77 27.41 18.64 -23.54
CA HIS A 77 26.39 19.66 -23.46
C HIS A 77 25.94 19.81 -22.02
N ARG A 78 25.06 20.78 -21.76
CA ARG A 78 24.39 20.97 -20.48
C ARG A 78 23.04 21.59 -20.75
N VAL A 79 22.07 21.24 -19.93
CA VAL A 79 20.73 21.80 -19.99
C VAL A 79 20.48 22.72 -18.80
N ASP A 80 19.63 23.72 -19.00
CA ASP A 80 19.20 24.71 -18.00
C ASP A 80 18.04 24.20 -17.12
N ALA A 81 17.77 22.89 -17.14
CA ALA A 81 16.88 22.16 -16.25
C ALA A 81 17.59 20.90 -15.72
N ALA A 82 17.05 20.25 -14.68
CA ALA A 82 17.52 18.91 -14.35
C ALA A 82 16.93 17.92 -15.34
N GLU A 83 17.72 16.94 -15.75
CA GLU A 83 17.35 15.94 -16.75
C GLU A 83 17.48 14.54 -16.17
N VAL A 84 16.40 13.77 -16.21
CA VAL A 84 16.39 12.39 -15.73
C VAL A 84 16.56 11.45 -16.91
N TRP A 85 17.60 10.62 -16.89
CA TRP A 85 17.90 9.62 -17.91
C TRP A 85 17.37 8.25 -17.48
N HIS A 86 16.70 7.54 -18.39
CA HIS A 86 16.09 6.23 -18.16
C HIS A 86 16.56 5.23 -19.20
N TYR A 87 17.10 4.08 -18.79
CA TYR A 87 17.48 3.01 -19.71
C TYR A 87 16.25 2.24 -20.21
N TYR A 88 16.18 2.00 -21.52
CA TYR A 88 15.10 1.20 -22.12
C TYR A 88 15.58 -0.10 -22.75
N ALA A 89 16.63 -0.05 -23.57
CA ALA A 89 17.11 -1.24 -24.28
C ALA A 89 18.53 -1.07 -24.84
N GLY A 90 19.13 -2.18 -25.28
CA GLY A 90 20.44 -2.22 -25.92
C GLY A 90 21.57 -2.61 -24.98
N ALA A 91 22.74 -2.02 -25.18
CA ALA A 91 23.86 -2.13 -24.25
C ALA A 91 23.77 -1.06 -23.16
N PRO A 92 24.43 -1.22 -22.00
CA PRO A 92 24.58 -0.14 -21.03
C PRO A 92 25.28 1.10 -21.65
N LEU A 93 25.10 2.25 -21.00
CA LEU A 93 25.60 3.55 -21.41
C LEU A 93 26.38 4.19 -20.28
N THR A 94 27.59 4.69 -20.55
CA THR A 94 28.29 5.57 -19.59
C THR A 94 27.82 7.00 -19.77
N ILE A 95 27.44 7.65 -18.66
CA ILE A 95 27.18 9.08 -18.54
C ILE A 95 28.38 9.71 -17.83
N SER A 96 29.18 10.47 -18.57
CA SER A 96 30.27 11.28 -18.05
C SER A 96 29.76 12.65 -17.63
N LEU A 97 30.12 13.11 -16.43
CA LEU A 97 29.59 14.30 -15.79
C LEU A 97 30.71 15.21 -15.28
N SER A 98 30.57 16.52 -15.45
CA SER A 98 31.53 17.51 -14.94
C SER A 98 30.87 18.84 -14.61
N TYR A 99 31.45 19.57 -13.67
CA TYR A 99 31.10 20.97 -13.41
C TYR A 99 32.06 21.96 -14.10
N ASP A 100 33.08 21.47 -14.81
CA ASP A 100 34.14 22.29 -15.43
C ASP A 100 34.83 23.21 -14.39
N ASP A 101 35.01 22.70 -13.17
CA ASP A 101 35.52 23.40 -11.99
C ASP A 101 36.93 22.92 -11.59
N GLY A 102 37.56 22.09 -12.42
CA GLY A 102 38.86 21.48 -12.16
C GLY A 102 38.81 20.15 -11.39
N ASN A 103 37.63 19.70 -10.94
CA ASN A 103 37.48 18.36 -10.38
C ASN A 103 37.48 17.29 -11.49
N PRO A 104 37.86 16.04 -11.18
CA PRO A 104 37.79 14.93 -12.13
C PRO A 104 36.38 14.71 -12.66
N VAL A 105 36.29 14.22 -13.91
CA VAL A 105 35.02 13.75 -14.51
C VAL A 105 34.50 12.55 -13.71
N GLU A 106 33.21 12.58 -13.39
CA GLU A 106 32.50 11.45 -12.77
C GLU A 106 31.81 10.63 -13.87
N ASP A 107 31.97 9.30 -13.84
CA ASP A 107 31.29 8.40 -14.77
C ASP A 107 30.24 7.55 -14.02
N VAL A 108 29.03 7.50 -14.58
CA VAL A 108 27.93 6.66 -14.11
C VAL A 108 27.53 5.69 -15.22
N VAL A 109 27.26 4.42 -14.88
CA VAL A 109 26.80 3.43 -15.86
C VAL A 109 25.27 3.30 -15.77
N LEU A 110 24.59 3.70 -16.84
CA LEU A 110 23.15 3.55 -17.01
C LEU A 110 22.83 2.22 -17.70
N GLY A 111 22.07 1.35 -17.06
CA GLY A 111 21.78 0.01 -17.55
C GLY A 111 20.90 -0.80 -16.60
N PRO A 112 20.43 -1.98 -17.03
CA PRO A 112 19.43 -2.75 -16.30
C PRO A 112 20.02 -3.62 -15.17
N ASP A 113 21.35 -3.83 -15.15
CA ASP A 113 21.99 -4.76 -14.21
C ASP A 113 22.40 -4.07 -12.90
N VAL A 114 21.44 -3.96 -11.99
CA VAL A 114 21.64 -3.31 -10.68
C VAL A 114 22.66 -4.00 -9.79
N PHE A 115 23.02 -5.26 -10.05
CA PHE A 115 24.02 -6.00 -9.27
C PHE A 115 25.45 -5.78 -9.77
N ASP A 116 25.61 -5.15 -10.94
CA ASP A 116 26.88 -4.74 -11.54
C ASP A 116 27.06 -3.21 -11.47
N ASP A 117 26.52 -2.59 -10.41
CA ASP A 117 26.54 -1.15 -10.15
C ASP A 117 25.94 -0.27 -11.27
N GLN A 118 25.15 -0.86 -12.18
CA GLN A 118 24.41 -0.09 -13.19
C GLN A 118 23.14 0.52 -12.59
N ARG A 119 22.70 1.64 -13.15
CA ARG A 119 21.48 2.32 -12.75
C ARG A 119 20.47 2.33 -13.91
N PRO A 120 19.25 1.79 -13.74
CA PRO A 120 18.21 1.92 -14.77
C PRO A 120 17.74 3.36 -14.97
N GLN A 121 17.98 4.24 -13.98
CA GLN A 121 17.62 5.66 -14.01
C GLN A 121 18.72 6.49 -13.32
N TYR A 122 19.01 7.69 -13.83
CA TYR A 122 19.91 8.64 -13.17
C TYR A 122 19.48 10.09 -13.44
N ALA A 123 19.48 10.94 -12.41
CA ALA A 123 19.10 12.36 -12.52
C ALA A 123 20.34 13.25 -12.58
N ILE A 124 20.48 14.00 -13.67
CA ILE A 124 21.57 14.94 -13.90
C ILE A 124 21.12 16.34 -13.48
N ALA A 125 21.94 16.99 -12.64
CA ALA A 125 21.66 18.31 -12.12
C ALA A 125 21.69 19.38 -13.23
N LYS A 126 20.86 20.42 -13.05
CA LYS A 126 20.85 21.60 -13.92
C LYS A 126 22.25 22.17 -14.11
N ASN A 127 22.56 22.56 -15.35
CA ASN A 127 23.82 23.16 -15.79
C ASN A 127 25.07 22.28 -15.62
N ARG A 128 24.93 21.00 -15.22
CA ARG A 128 26.04 20.06 -15.17
C ARG A 128 26.39 19.63 -16.60
N TRP A 129 27.68 19.66 -16.95
CA TRP A 129 28.13 19.14 -18.23
C TRP A 129 27.93 17.63 -18.25
N GLN A 130 27.39 17.14 -19.35
CA GLN A 130 27.07 15.73 -19.55
C GLN A 130 27.50 15.25 -20.95
N ARG A 131 27.92 13.99 -21.01
CA ARG A 131 28.26 13.29 -22.24
C ARG A 131 27.95 11.81 -22.10
N ALA A 132 27.37 11.21 -23.12
CA ALA A 132 26.96 9.82 -23.13
C ALA A 132 27.83 8.98 -24.07
N THR A 133 28.15 7.74 -23.68
CA THR A 133 28.85 6.76 -24.54
C THR A 133 28.19 5.40 -24.42
N SER A 134 27.73 4.82 -25.53
CA SER A 134 27.23 3.44 -25.53
C SER A 134 28.37 2.45 -25.34
N LEU A 135 28.20 1.48 -24.45
CA LEU A 135 29.18 0.42 -24.17
C LEU A 135 29.03 -0.80 -25.09
N GLY A 136 28.12 -0.74 -26.06
CA GLY A 136 27.91 -1.81 -27.04
C GLY A 136 27.38 -1.27 -28.36
N ARG A 137 26.70 -2.10 -29.15
CA ARG A 137 26.30 -1.72 -30.52
C ARG A 137 25.45 -0.46 -30.55
N TRP A 138 24.46 -0.38 -29.66
CA TRP A 138 23.61 0.78 -29.47
C TRP A 138 22.96 0.74 -28.08
N THR A 139 22.52 1.90 -27.59
CA THR A 139 21.74 2.05 -26.37
C THR A 139 20.54 2.95 -26.66
N LEU A 140 19.35 2.54 -26.21
CA LEU A 140 18.13 3.34 -26.22
C LEU A 140 17.80 3.78 -24.79
N VAL A 141 17.61 5.07 -24.61
CA VAL A 141 17.21 5.71 -23.37
C VAL A 141 16.02 6.65 -23.58
N GLY A 142 15.43 7.11 -22.50
CA GLY A 142 14.55 8.28 -22.49
C GLY A 142 15.09 9.36 -21.56
N THR A 143 14.78 10.62 -21.83
CA THR A 143 15.09 11.73 -20.92
C THR A 143 13.86 12.57 -20.59
N THR A 144 13.75 13.05 -19.35
CA THR A 144 12.63 13.88 -18.85
C THR A 144 13.13 15.11 -18.07
N GLU A 145 12.54 16.28 -18.32
CA GLU A 145 12.84 17.55 -17.63
C GLU A 145 11.79 17.86 -16.50
N ARG A 146 12.20 18.53 -15.42
CA ARG A 146 11.83 18.30 -13.99
C ARG A 146 10.43 18.76 -13.45
N PHE A 147 9.51 17.81 -13.22
CA PHE A 147 8.16 17.97 -12.61
C PHE A 147 8.08 18.58 -11.19
N VAL A 148 8.87 18.11 -10.21
CA VAL A 148 8.67 18.45 -8.77
C VAL A 148 8.93 19.93 -8.45
N ALA A 149 9.92 20.54 -9.10
CA ALA A 149 10.27 21.94 -8.85
C ALA A 149 9.17 22.91 -9.31
N GLU A 150 8.32 22.50 -10.25
CA GLU A 150 7.28 23.34 -10.84
C GLU A 150 6.02 23.38 -9.98
N GLN A 151 5.76 22.31 -9.23
CA GLN A 151 4.65 22.24 -8.28
C GLN A 151 4.85 23.15 -7.07
N LEU A 152 6.09 23.60 -6.84
CA LEU A 152 6.50 24.40 -5.68
C LEU A 152 7.32 25.62 -6.11
N PRO A 153 6.69 26.59 -6.80
CA PRO A 153 7.38 27.76 -7.32
C PRO A 153 7.99 28.59 -6.18
N GLY A 154 9.19 29.11 -6.40
CA GLY A 154 9.90 29.95 -5.43
C GLY A 154 10.74 29.20 -4.38
N ARG A 155 10.94 27.89 -4.56
CA ARG A 155 11.88 27.07 -3.76
C ARG A 155 13.18 26.73 -4.51
N GLY A 156 13.32 27.22 -5.74
CA GLY A 156 14.42 26.87 -6.62
C GLY A 156 14.42 25.40 -7.08
N PRO A 157 15.53 24.92 -7.65
CA PRO A 157 15.65 23.56 -8.18
C PRO A 157 15.48 22.45 -7.11
N ALA A 158 14.70 21.40 -7.41
CA ALA A 158 14.34 20.31 -6.50
C ALA A 158 15.24 19.06 -6.58
N THR A 159 16.28 18.92 -5.76
CA THR A 159 17.26 17.80 -5.78
C THR A 159 16.69 16.51 -5.19
N TYR A 160 16.81 15.40 -5.91
CA TYR A 160 16.49 14.07 -5.37
C TYR A 160 17.42 13.74 -4.20
N VAL A 161 16.86 13.22 -3.11
CA VAL A 161 17.59 12.87 -1.89
C VAL A 161 17.72 11.36 -1.77
N ASP A 162 16.60 10.68 -1.64
CA ASP A 162 16.51 9.23 -1.43
C ASP A 162 15.12 8.70 -1.84
N GLU A 163 14.96 7.38 -1.78
CA GLU A 163 13.70 6.69 -2.04
C GLU A 163 13.38 5.68 -0.95
N ALA A 164 12.08 5.43 -0.76
CA ALA A 164 11.56 4.37 0.08
C ALA A 164 10.52 3.56 -0.68
N VAL A 165 10.58 2.23 -0.54
CA VAL A 165 9.67 1.28 -1.20
C VAL A 165 8.87 0.53 -0.15
N GLY A 166 7.55 0.73 -0.16
CA GLY A 166 6.59 -0.03 0.64
C GLY A 166 5.96 -1.19 -0.14
N SER A 167 4.95 -1.82 0.44
CA SER A 167 4.21 -2.92 -0.18
C SER A 167 3.49 -2.49 -1.47
N PHE A 168 2.86 -1.30 -1.44
CA PHE A 168 2.04 -0.77 -2.54
C PHE A 168 2.57 0.53 -3.15
N ASN A 169 3.52 1.20 -2.50
CA ASN A 169 3.90 2.57 -2.81
C ASN A 169 5.41 2.72 -2.98
N LEU A 170 5.81 3.61 -3.89
CA LEU A 170 7.15 4.16 -4.02
C LEU A 170 7.10 5.62 -3.56
N VAL A 171 8.02 6.02 -2.69
CA VAL A 171 8.16 7.38 -2.21
C VAL A 171 9.53 7.91 -2.61
N LEU A 172 9.56 9.03 -3.33
CA LEU A 172 10.77 9.74 -3.71
C LEU A 172 10.87 11.04 -2.91
N ARG A 173 11.99 11.28 -2.24
CA ARG A 173 12.24 12.49 -1.44
C ARG A 173 13.00 13.53 -2.24
N PHE A 174 12.58 14.79 -2.13
CA PHE A 174 13.24 15.92 -2.78
C PHE A 174 13.52 17.06 -1.80
N SER A 175 14.71 17.64 -1.91
CA SER A 175 15.14 18.86 -1.22
C SER A 175 15.27 20.04 -2.21
N PHE A 176 15.38 21.26 -1.70
CA PHE A 176 15.30 22.47 -2.52
C PHE A 176 16.51 23.39 -2.28
N ALA A 177 17.07 23.92 -3.38
CA ALA A 177 18.29 24.74 -3.30
C ALA A 177 18.09 26.10 -2.58
N GLU A 178 16.89 26.69 -2.67
CA GLU A 178 16.57 27.96 -2.00
C GLU A 178 15.99 27.75 -0.57
N GLY A 179 16.00 26.51 -0.08
CA GLY A 179 15.63 26.15 1.29
C GLY A 179 14.16 25.72 1.49
N GLY A 180 13.80 25.59 2.78
CA GLY A 180 12.53 25.03 3.27
C GLY A 180 12.55 23.50 3.45
N ASP A 181 11.44 22.94 3.91
CA ASP A 181 11.32 21.51 4.22
C ASP A 181 11.29 20.61 2.98
N ASP A 182 11.82 19.40 3.09
CA ASP A 182 11.77 18.43 2.00
C ASP A 182 10.33 18.03 1.66
N VAL A 183 10.13 17.47 0.47
CA VAL A 183 8.83 16.95 0.02
C VAL A 183 8.93 15.50 -0.43
N ALA A 184 7.82 14.79 -0.30
CA ALA A 184 7.67 13.40 -0.69
C ALA A 184 6.75 13.31 -1.91
N LEU A 185 7.24 12.71 -2.99
CA LEU A 185 6.43 12.27 -4.12
C LEU A 185 6.10 10.79 -3.94
N ARG A 186 4.88 10.50 -3.50
CA ARG A 186 4.34 9.14 -3.34
C ARG A 186 3.62 8.71 -4.62
N MET A 187 3.94 7.53 -5.12
CA MET A 187 3.30 6.91 -6.29
C MET A 187 2.92 5.47 -5.97
N LEU A 188 1.86 4.97 -6.63
CA LEU A 188 1.52 3.56 -6.58
C LEU A 188 2.55 2.74 -7.36
N LYS A 189 3.03 1.64 -6.77
CA LYS A 189 3.96 0.73 -7.42
C LYS A 189 3.24 0.00 -8.57
N PRO A 190 3.77 0.07 -9.82
CA PRO A 190 3.17 -0.64 -10.94
C PRO A 190 2.98 -2.13 -10.66
N GLY A 191 1.80 -2.66 -11.03
CA GLY A 191 1.45 -4.08 -10.85
C GLY A 191 1.12 -4.50 -9.41
N HIS A 192 1.07 -3.57 -8.45
CA HIS A 192 0.72 -3.87 -7.05
C HIS A 192 -0.69 -3.38 -6.66
N THR A 193 -1.41 -2.76 -7.60
CA THR A 193 -2.80 -2.33 -7.47
C THR A 193 -3.53 -2.71 -8.76
N PRO A 194 -4.70 -3.38 -8.72
CA PRO A 194 -5.51 -3.63 -9.91
C PRO A 194 -5.85 -2.31 -10.61
N SER A 195 -5.72 -2.25 -11.93
CA SER A 195 -5.91 -1.00 -12.71
C SER A 195 -7.26 -0.33 -12.46
N SER A 196 -8.31 -1.11 -12.19
CA SER A 196 -9.66 -0.62 -11.86
C SER A 196 -9.77 0.08 -10.51
N LEU A 197 -8.79 -0.09 -9.60
CA LEU A 197 -8.82 0.45 -8.24
C LEU A 197 -7.79 1.56 -8.00
N VAL A 198 -6.86 1.79 -8.95
CA VAL A 198 -5.78 2.79 -8.82
C VAL A 198 -6.35 4.18 -8.49
N ALA A 199 -7.33 4.65 -9.26
CA ALA A 199 -7.89 5.98 -9.09
C ALA A 199 -8.64 6.16 -7.77
N VAL A 200 -9.51 5.21 -7.42
CA VAL A 200 -10.27 5.24 -6.17
C VAL A 200 -9.34 5.21 -4.97
N LYS A 201 -8.34 4.31 -4.99
CA LYS A 201 -7.39 4.15 -3.89
C LYS A 201 -6.62 5.45 -3.59
N THR A 202 -6.13 6.15 -4.62
CA THR A 202 -5.42 7.42 -4.43
C THR A 202 -6.38 8.54 -4.02
N ALA A 203 -7.57 8.61 -4.62
CA ALA A 203 -8.56 9.64 -4.29
C ALA A 203 -9.02 9.54 -2.83
N ASP A 204 -9.30 8.31 -2.35
CA ASP A 204 -9.74 8.03 -0.99
C ASP A 204 -8.69 8.45 0.04
N GLU A 205 -7.42 8.10 -0.18
CA GLU A 205 -6.34 8.49 0.73
C GLU A 205 -6.21 10.02 0.81
N VAL A 206 -6.23 10.72 -0.34
CA VAL A 206 -6.19 12.19 -0.39
C VAL A 206 -7.36 12.82 0.35
N ALA A 207 -8.57 12.28 0.17
CA ALA A 207 -9.77 12.77 0.84
C ALA A 207 -9.66 12.64 2.37
N TRP A 208 -9.22 11.49 2.87
CA TRP A 208 -9.00 11.27 4.30
C TRP A 208 -7.91 12.16 4.88
N MET A 209 -6.78 12.31 4.19
CA MET A 209 -5.72 13.22 4.62
C MET A 209 -6.22 14.66 4.76
N ARG A 210 -6.95 15.17 3.77
CA ARG A 210 -7.53 16.52 3.80
C ARG A 210 -8.57 16.67 4.91
N TYR A 211 -9.48 15.71 5.04
CA TYR A 211 -10.51 15.71 6.07
C TYR A 211 -9.90 15.74 7.47
N LEU A 212 -8.99 14.80 7.77
CA LEU A 212 -8.37 14.68 9.09
C LEU A 212 -7.51 15.91 9.40
N LYS A 213 -6.75 16.43 8.42
CA LYS A 213 -5.98 17.68 8.60
C LYS A 213 -6.89 18.88 8.88
N ALA A 214 -8.11 18.89 8.34
CA ALA A 214 -9.08 19.97 8.56
C ALA A 214 -9.88 19.83 9.86
N LYS A 215 -10.05 18.62 10.41
CA LYS A 215 -10.93 18.34 11.56
C LYS A 215 -10.20 17.97 12.85
N THR A 216 -8.89 17.78 12.79
CA THR A 216 -8.07 17.34 13.93
C THR A 216 -6.80 18.19 14.04
N THR A 217 -6.08 18.04 15.14
CA THR A 217 -4.72 18.58 15.32
C THR A 217 -3.64 17.54 15.06
N ILE A 218 -3.99 16.38 14.49
CA ILE A 218 -3.03 15.34 14.12
C ILE A 218 -2.04 15.93 13.09
N PRO A 219 -0.71 15.71 13.26
CA PRO A 219 0.28 16.26 12.34
C PRO A 219 0.32 15.48 11.02
N ILE A 220 -0.64 15.77 10.14
CA ILE A 220 -0.78 15.15 8.81
C ILE A 220 -0.05 16.01 7.77
N PRO A 221 0.68 15.42 6.80
CA PRO A 221 1.47 16.21 5.86
C PRO A 221 0.54 17.05 4.96
N ARG A 222 0.96 18.26 4.60
CA ARG A 222 0.21 19.07 3.63
C ARG A 222 0.38 18.45 2.26
N ILE A 223 -0.74 18.21 1.57
CA ILE A 223 -0.72 17.84 0.15
C ILE A 223 -0.53 19.12 -0.67
N HIS A 224 0.49 19.16 -1.50
CA HIS A 224 0.77 20.25 -2.43
C HIS A 224 -0.02 20.08 -3.73
N CYS A 225 0.08 18.90 -4.32
CA CYS A 225 -0.71 18.49 -5.48
C CYS A 225 -0.84 16.96 -5.51
N CYS A 226 -1.80 16.47 -6.25
CA CYS A 226 -2.05 15.03 -6.39
C CYS A 226 -2.81 14.77 -7.68
N SER A 227 -2.66 13.57 -8.22
CA SER A 227 -3.48 13.08 -9.32
C SER A 227 -3.91 11.64 -9.04
N SER A 228 -5.21 11.39 -9.08
CA SER A 228 -5.76 10.04 -8.94
C SER A 228 -5.91 9.34 -10.29
N ASP A 229 -6.01 10.07 -11.40
CA ASP A 229 -6.20 9.50 -12.74
C ASP A 229 -4.86 9.20 -13.42
N PRO A 230 -4.48 7.92 -13.60
CA PRO A 230 -3.24 7.55 -14.29
C PRO A 230 -3.32 7.72 -15.82
N THR A 231 -4.53 7.95 -16.38
CA THR A 231 -4.82 8.01 -17.81
C THR A 231 -5.25 9.39 -18.31
N GLY A 232 -5.57 10.30 -17.39
CA GLY A 232 -6.07 11.62 -17.71
C GLY A 232 -4.98 12.61 -18.10
N GLU A 233 -5.39 13.68 -18.80
CA GLU A 233 -4.57 14.86 -19.12
C GLU A 233 -3.95 15.54 -17.87
N LEU A 234 -4.39 15.15 -16.66
CA LEU A 234 -4.01 15.69 -15.35
C LEU A 234 -2.94 14.86 -14.59
N SER A 235 -2.35 13.81 -15.19
CA SER A 235 -1.17 13.16 -14.62
C SER A 235 0.03 13.23 -15.56
N PRO A 236 0.93 14.23 -15.38
CA PRO A 236 2.15 14.39 -16.20
C PRO A 236 3.11 13.18 -16.14
N LEU A 237 2.93 12.28 -15.16
CA LEU A 237 3.75 11.10 -14.94
C LEU A 237 3.14 9.80 -15.49
N GLY A 238 1.91 9.84 -16.03
CA GLY A 238 1.17 8.64 -16.45
C GLY A 238 0.89 7.66 -15.30
N LEU A 239 0.87 8.16 -14.06
CA LEU A 239 0.70 7.39 -12.82
C LEU A 239 -0.08 8.21 -11.80
N SER A 240 -0.81 7.55 -10.90
CA SER A 240 -1.41 8.25 -9.76
C SER A 240 -0.33 8.61 -8.73
N TYR A 241 -0.39 9.83 -8.20
CA TYR A 241 0.62 10.36 -7.29
C TYR A 241 0.04 11.33 -6.24
N ILE A 242 0.79 11.48 -5.14
CA ILE A 242 0.57 12.50 -4.11
C ILE A 242 1.91 13.18 -3.83
N LEU A 243 1.99 14.49 -4.04
CA LEU A 243 3.12 15.33 -3.64
C LEU A 243 2.75 16.04 -2.33
N MET A 244 3.53 15.80 -1.27
CA MET A 244 3.21 16.30 0.08
C MET A 244 4.47 16.66 0.88
N ASP A 245 4.28 17.35 2.02
CA ASP A 245 5.37 17.59 2.98
C ASP A 245 6.07 16.28 3.36
N PHE A 246 7.40 16.29 3.47
CA PHE A 246 8.16 15.18 4.04
C PHE A 246 8.49 15.49 5.50
N PHE A 247 8.02 14.65 6.42
CA PHE A 247 8.36 14.82 7.84
C PHE A 247 9.75 14.28 8.16
N GLN A 248 10.58 15.13 8.77
CA GLN A 248 11.86 14.73 9.35
C GLN A 248 11.63 14.13 10.75
N GLY A 249 12.42 13.13 11.12
CA GLY A 249 12.38 12.55 12.45
C GLY A 249 12.84 11.09 12.50
N THR A 250 12.70 10.49 13.68
CA THR A 250 12.91 9.06 13.88
C THR A 250 11.57 8.34 13.80
N SER A 251 11.52 7.19 13.12
CA SER A 251 10.34 6.33 13.13
C SER A 251 9.96 5.97 14.58
N VAL A 252 8.68 6.14 14.94
CA VAL A 252 8.20 5.78 16.28
C VAL A 252 8.42 4.29 16.55
N ARG A 253 8.23 3.43 15.54
CA ARG A 253 8.54 2.00 15.63
C ARG A 253 9.99 1.75 16.01
N GLU A 254 10.93 2.31 15.25
CA GLU A 254 12.36 2.10 15.49
C GLU A 254 12.78 2.62 16.85
N PHE A 255 12.25 3.77 17.26
CA PHE A 255 12.52 4.35 18.57
C PHE A 255 12.03 3.40 19.69
N LEU A 256 10.77 2.95 19.63
CA LEU A 256 10.21 2.04 20.62
C LEU A 256 10.94 0.70 20.67
N GLN A 257 11.41 0.17 19.53
CA GLN A 257 12.16 -1.08 19.46
C GLN A 257 13.55 -0.99 20.12
N LYS A 258 14.15 0.21 20.18
CA LYS A 258 15.44 0.44 20.84
C LYS A 258 15.30 0.58 22.37
N LEU A 259 14.10 0.84 22.88
CA LEU A 259 13.89 0.94 24.32
C LEU A 259 14.03 -0.44 25.00
N PRO A 260 14.60 -0.49 26.22
CA PRO A 260 14.51 -1.65 27.10
C PRO A 260 13.08 -2.18 27.21
N LYS A 261 12.92 -3.51 27.39
CA LYS A 261 11.59 -4.13 27.56
C LYS A 261 10.83 -3.47 28.71
N LEU A 262 9.51 -3.40 28.57
CA LEU A 262 8.62 -2.82 29.59
C LEU A 262 8.88 -3.43 30.98
N GLY A 263 9.05 -2.57 31.99
CA GLY A 263 9.31 -2.95 33.38
C GLY A 263 10.77 -3.23 33.71
N VAL A 264 11.70 -3.10 32.75
CA VAL A 264 13.15 -3.29 32.98
C VAL A 264 13.83 -1.99 33.39
N ASP A 265 13.42 -0.86 32.82
CA ASP A 265 14.04 0.44 33.04
C ASP A 265 12.98 1.53 33.13
N ALA A 266 13.00 2.30 34.23
CA ALA A 266 11.96 3.28 34.53
C ALA A 266 11.98 4.49 33.58
N ASP A 267 13.16 4.90 33.09
CA ASP A 267 13.29 6.00 32.13
C ASP A 267 12.73 5.59 30.75
N ALA A 268 13.06 4.38 30.29
CA ALA A 268 12.49 3.80 29.08
C ALA A 268 10.96 3.66 29.17
N ASP A 269 10.45 3.25 30.33
CA ASP A 269 9.01 3.15 30.57
C ASP A 269 8.32 4.52 30.56
N ALA A 270 8.95 5.54 31.13
CA ALA A 270 8.47 6.92 31.05
C ALA A 270 8.43 7.43 29.60
N LYS A 271 9.50 7.22 28.83
CA LYS A 271 9.56 7.59 27.40
C LYS A 271 8.45 6.90 26.58
N ARG A 272 8.24 5.60 26.81
CA ARG A 272 7.16 4.85 26.16
C ARG A 272 5.79 5.41 26.53
N SER A 273 5.58 5.72 27.81
CA SER A 273 4.33 6.30 28.30
C SER A 273 4.04 7.66 27.64
N THR A 274 5.05 8.51 27.45
CA THR A 274 4.93 9.80 26.72
C THR A 274 4.52 9.61 25.27
N ILE A 275 5.09 8.62 24.58
CA ILE A 275 4.72 8.31 23.18
C ILE A 275 3.30 7.74 23.13
N PHE A 276 2.94 6.85 24.06
CA PHE A 276 1.61 6.26 24.14
C PHE A 276 0.53 7.31 24.43
N GLU A 277 0.84 8.36 25.20
CA GLU A 277 -0.10 9.45 25.48
C GLU A 277 -0.42 10.25 24.20
N GLN A 278 0.58 10.58 23.39
CA GLN A 278 0.35 11.26 22.10
C GLN A 278 -0.38 10.35 21.10
N ALA A 279 -0.05 9.05 21.07
CA ALA A 279 -0.81 8.10 20.28
C ALA A 279 -2.28 8.03 20.76
N ALA A 280 -2.51 7.99 22.07
CA ALA A 280 -3.86 8.00 22.63
C ALA A 280 -4.65 9.27 22.27
N GLU A 281 -4.00 10.44 22.27
CA GLU A 281 -4.61 11.68 21.78
C GLU A 281 -5.00 11.60 20.30
N ILE A 282 -4.19 10.96 19.45
CA ILE A 282 -4.53 10.70 18.04
C ILE A 282 -5.79 9.80 17.94
N TYR A 283 -5.80 8.67 18.64
CA TYR A 283 -6.95 7.74 18.65
C TYR A 283 -8.22 8.43 19.18
N LEU A 284 -8.10 9.24 20.23
CA LEU A 284 -9.23 9.97 20.81
C LEU A 284 -9.80 11.02 19.86
N GLN A 285 -8.95 11.71 19.10
CA GLN A 285 -9.40 12.64 18.06
C GLN A 285 -10.16 11.92 16.94
N LEU A 286 -9.63 10.80 16.44
CA LEU A 286 -10.31 10.00 15.43
C LEU A 286 -11.64 9.45 15.96
N TYR A 287 -11.63 8.93 17.19
CA TYR A 287 -12.82 8.41 17.85
C TYR A 287 -13.93 9.44 17.94
N ARG A 288 -13.65 10.75 18.07
CA ARG A 288 -14.66 11.83 18.18
C ARG A 288 -15.33 12.21 16.86
N LEU A 289 -14.79 11.77 15.72
CA LEU A 289 -15.40 12.02 14.43
C LEU A 289 -16.59 11.06 14.22
N ARG A 290 -17.62 11.51 13.50
CA ARG A 290 -18.92 10.83 13.37
C ARG A 290 -19.39 10.88 11.92
N PHE A 291 -19.91 9.77 11.42
CA PHE A 291 -20.47 9.62 10.07
C PHE A 291 -21.82 8.90 10.09
N ASP A 292 -22.63 9.12 9.04
CA ASP A 292 -23.98 8.57 8.85
C ASP A 292 -24.03 7.31 7.98
N ALA A 293 -22.88 6.89 7.46
CA ALA A 293 -22.68 5.64 6.72
C ALA A 293 -21.27 5.09 6.91
N ILE A 294 -21.08 3.85 6.46
CA ILE A 294 -19.81 3.16 6.33
C ILE A 294 -19.35 3.30 4.87
N GLY A 295 -18.10 3.72 4.67
CA GLY A 295 -17.51 3.86 3.34
C GLY A 295 -16.42 4.91 3.23
N SER A 296 -15.98 5.16 1.99
CA SER A 296 -15.04 6.22 1.65
C SER A 296 -15.74 7.59 1.61
N ILE A 297 -14.97 8.64 1.91
CA ILE A 297 -15.48 10.01 2.01
C ILE A 297 -15.03 10.86 0.83
N ALA A 298 -15.80 11.90 0.53
CA ALA A 298 -15.41 12.95 -0.41
C ALA A 298 -15.81 14.33 0.10
N GLU A 299 -15.17 15.36 -0.47
CA GLU A 299 -15.58 16.75 -0.29
C GLU A 299 -16.99 16.94 -0.89
N ASP A 300 -17.91 17.45 -0.08
CA ASP A 300 -19.28 17.77 -0.49
C ASP A 300 -19.62 19.15 0.08
N PRO A 301 -19.40 20.25 -0.68
CA PRO A 301 -19.66 21.61 -0.22
C PRO A 301 -21.12 21.84 0.20
N GLY A 302 -22.06 20.98 -0.24
CA GLY A 302 -23.47 21.05 0.12
C GLY A 302 -23.80 20.33 1.44
N SER A 303 -22.91 19.54 2.01
CA SER A 303 -23.16 18.78 3.23
C SER A 303 -22.80 19.56 4.50
N PRO A 304 -23.45 19.28 5.65
CA PRO A 304 -23.03 19.81 6.94
C PRO A 304 -21.58 19.40 7.24
N GLY A 305 -20.70 20.39 7.37
CA GLY A 305 -19.28 20.16 7.64
C GLY A 305 -18.39 20.00 6.41
N GLY A 306 -18.96 19.99 5.19
CA GLY A 306 -18.23 20.00 3.90
C GLY A 306 -17.76 18.62 3.41
N TRP A 307 -18.16 17.55 4.07
CA TRP A 307 -17.71 16.18 3.79
C TRP A 307 -18.87 15.20 3.95
N ARG A 308 -18.84 14.11 3.19
CA ARG A 308 -19.85 13.04 3.28
C ARG A 308 -19.25 11.71 2.87
N VAL A 309 -19.82 10.61 3.38
CA VAL A 309 -19.58 9.27 2.84
C VAL A 309 -20.30 9.14 1.51
N THR A 310 -19.55 8.94 0.43
CA THR A 310 -20.07 8.94 -0.95
C THR A 310 -19.96 7.59 -1.62
N GLU A 311 -18.94 6.80 -1.28
CA GLU A 311 -18.63 5.53 -1.93
C GLU A 311 -18.63 4.37 -0.92
N ARG A 312 -18.64 3.14 -1.45
CA ARG A 312 -18.46 1.92 -0.66
C ARG A 312 -17.15 1.94 0.15
N PRO A 313 -17.02 1.14 1.21
CA PRO A 313 -15.73 0.97 1.85
C PRO A 313 -14.74 0.25 0.92
N LEU A 314 -13.48 0.70 0.90
CA LEU A 314 -12.37 0.02 0.22
C LEU A 314 -11.38 -0.53 1.26
N THR A 315 -11.41 -1.84 1.49
CA THR A 315 -10.53 -2.50 2.48
C THR A 315 -9.28 -3.11 1.85
N SER A 316 -8.25 -3.34 2.66
CA SER A 316 -7.02 -4.02 2.23
C SER A 316 -7.30 -5.44 1.72
N ASP A 317 -8.24 -6.17 2.35
CA ASP A 317 -8.67 -7.50 1.88
C ASP A 317 -9.30 -7.45 0.47
N MET A 318 -10.14 -6.44 0.18
CA MET A 318 -10.69 -6.25 -1.18
C MET A 318 -9.57 -6.09 -2.21
N LEU A 319 -8.60 -5.23 -1.92
CA LEU A 319 -7.46 -4.99 -2.81
C LEU A 319 -6.62 -6.27 -2.99
N GLN A 320 -6.25 -6.92 -1.89
CA GLN A 320 -5.40 -8.11 -1.92
C GLN A 320 -6.07 -9.26 -2.68
N PHE A 321 -7.39 -9.43 -2.55
CA PHE A 321 -8.11 -10.46 -3.29
C PHE A 321 -8.20 -10.15 -4.78
N ALA A 322 -8.53 -8.91 -5.14
CA ALA A 322 -8.57 -8.50 -6.54
C ALA A 322 -7.19 -8.57 -7.23
N LEU A 323 -6.10 -8.41 -6.47
CA LEU A 323 -4.73 -8.53 -6.98
C LEU A 323 -4.23 -9.99 -7.02
N GLY A 324 -4.47 -10.75 -5.95
CA GLY A 324 -3.83 -12.04 -5.71
C GLY A 324 -4.62 -13.25 -6.21
N ILE A 325 -5.93 -13.10 -6.47
CA ILE A 325 -6.81 -14.18 -6.92
C ILE A 325 -7.23 -13.90 -8.38
N PRO A 326 -6.78 -14.71 -9.36
CA PRO A 326 -7.21 -14.57 -10.75
C PRO A 326 -8.73 -14.69 -10.88
N ASP A 327 -9.34 -13.74 -11.59
CA ASP A 327 -10.80 -13.66 -11.80
C ASP A 327 -11.60 -13.73 -10.48
N CYS A 328 -11.07 -13.14 -9.40
CA CYS A 328 -11.74 -13.10 -8.10
C CYS A 328 -13.14 -12.50 -8.23
N PRO A 329 -14.20 -13.19 -7.78
CA PRO A 329 -15.55 -12.64 -7.87
C PRO A 329 -15.69 -11.43 -6.94
N THR A 330 -16.13 -10.30 -7.47
CA THR A 330 -16.36 -9.05 -6.72
C THR A 330 -17.83 -8.77 -6.47
N ASP A 331 -18.74 -9.67 -6.87
CA ASP A 331 -20.20 -9.45 -6.78
C ASP A 331 -20.72 -9.27 -5.34
N HIS A 332 -19.95 -9.72 -4.35
CA HIS A 332 -20.26 -9.58 -2.93
C HIS A 332 -19.82 -8.22 -2.36
N TRP A 333 -19.11 -7.39 -3.14
CA TRP A 333 -18.70 -6.07 -2.68
C TRP A 333 -19.91 -5.12 -2.68
N PRO A 334 -20.01 -4.22 -1.69
CA PRO A 334 -21.05 -3.20 -1.71
C PRO A 334 -20.93 -2.35 -2.97
N GLU A 335 -22.05 -1.96 -3.57
CA GLU A 335 -22.06 -1.00 -4.68
C GLU A 335 -22.16 0.46 -4.20
N ALA A 336 -22.47 0.66 -2.92
CA ALA A 336 -22.75 1.96 -2.31
C ALA A 336 -22.31 1.97 -0.83
N PRO A 337 -22.30 3.14 -0.16
CA PRO A 337 -22.10 3.21 1.29
C PRO A 337 -23.08 2.33 2.06
N LEU A 338 -22.59 1.62 3.08
CA LEU A 338 -23.43 0.80 3.94
C LEU A 338 -24.06 1.67 5.03
N ARG A 339 -25.32 1.40 5.38
CA ARG A 339 -26.05 2.18 6.40
C ARG A 339 -26.06 1.52 7.75
N ARG A 340 -25.60 0.27 7.83
CA ARG A 340 -25.68 -0.53 9.04
C ARG A 340 -24.43 -1.37 9.24
N SER A 341 -24.08 -1.59 10.50
CA SER A 341 -22.88 -2.36 10.86
C SER A 341 -23.03 -3.86 10.64
N ASP A 342 -24.25 -4.42 10.73
CA ASP A 342 -24.52 -5.81 10.39
C ASP A 342 -24.25 -6.10 8.90
N ASP A 343 -24.65 -5.19 8.00
CA ASP A 343 -24.35 -5.28 6.57
C ASP A 343 -22.82 -5.34 6.32
N TYR A 344 -22.02 -4.62 7.10
CA TYR A 344 -20.55 -4.67 6.99
C TYR A 344 -19.99 -6.04 7.42
N PHE A 345 -20.48 -6.60 8.53
CA PHE A 345 -20.02 -7.92 8.97
C PHE A 345 -20.48 -9.05 8.04
N ASP A 346 -21.62 -8.90 7.39
CA ASP A 346 -22.06 -9.80 6.32
C ASP A 346 -21.12 -9.74 5.11
N VAL A 347 -20.65 -8.54 4.73
CA VAL A 347 -19.62 -8.37 3.69
C VAL A 347 -18.31 -9.03 4.10
N ALA A 348 -17.82 -8.82 5.33
CA ALA A 348 -16.60 -9.45 5.84
C ALA A 348 -16.72 -10.99 5.84
N ALA A 349 -17.87 -11.54 6.25
CA ALA A 349 -18.13 -12.97 6.18
C ALA A 349 -18.14 -13.50 4.74
N ALA A 350 -18.75 -12.77 3.80
CA ALA A 350 -18.73 -13.11 2.39
C ALA A 350 -17.31 -13.09 1.81
N GLN A 351 -16.47 -12.13 2.22
CA GLN A 351 -15.05 -12.09 1.86
C GLN A 351 -14.29 -13.31 2.37
N HIS A 352 -14.51 -13.73 3.62
CA HIS A 352 -13.91 -14.97 4.14
C HIS A 352 -14.32 -16.20 3.32
N ARG A 353 -15.58 -16.26 2.87
CA ARG A 353 -16.06 -17.32 1.95
C ARG A 353 -15.32 -17.29 0.61
N VAL A 354 -15.18 -16.12 0.00
CA VAL A 354 -14.48 -15.98 -1.28
C VAL A 354 -13.01 -16.39 -1.14
N GLN A 355 -12.34 -15.96 -0.07
CA GLN A 355 -10.97 -16.41 0.20
C GLN A 355 -10.87 -17.94 0.26
N LEU A 356 -11.78 -18.55 1.02
CA LEU A 356 -11.83 -19.99 1.24
C LEU A 356 -11.95 -20.75 -0.09
N TRP A 357 -12.87 -20.35 -0.97
CA TRP A 357 -13.12 -21.06 -2.23
C TRP A 357 -12.13 -20.75 -3.36
N TYR A 358 -11.54 -19.56 -3.38
CA TYR A 358 -10.77 -19.09 -4.54
C TYR A 358 -9.26 -19.04 -4.32
N LEU A 359 -8.78 -18.96 -3.07
CA LEU A 359 -7.35 -18.93 -2.78
C LEU A 359 -6.77 -20.36 -2.82
N ARG A 360 -6.20 -20.74 -3.98
CA ARG A 360 -5.80 -22.12 -4.31
C ARG A 360 -4.82 -22.78 -3.33
N ASN A 361 -3.92 -22.00 -2.76
CA ASN A 361 -2.85 -22.50 -1.88
C ASN A 361 -3.15 -22.30 -0.41
N LEU A 362 -4.37 -21.85 -0.06
CA LEU A 362 -4.76 -21.59 1.31
C LEU A 362 -4.45 -22.85 2.14
N ASN A 363 -5.04 -24.01 1.81
CA ASN A 363 -4.95 -25.21 2.64
C ASN A 363 -3.65 -26.02 2.52
N LEU A 364 -2.54 -25.40 2.12
CA LEU A 364 -1.24 -26.06 2.12
C LEU A 364 -0.47 -25.75 3.41
N PRO A 365 0.26 -26.73 3.99
CA PRO A 365 1.18 -26.47 5.09
C PRO A 365 2.26 -25.46 4.64
N HIS A 366 2.67 -24.57 5.54
CA HIS A 366 3.60 -23.46 5.25
C HIS A 366 5.09 -23.88 5.22
N ASP A 367 5.40 -25.17 5.31
CA ASP A 367 6.79 -25.66 5.28
C ASP A 367 7.20 -26.10 3.87
N ASP A 368 8.28 -25.48 3.36
CA ASP A 368 8.89 -25.75 2.05
C ASP A 368 9.38 -27.21 1.88
N GLU A 369 9.52 -27.95 2.98
CA GLU A 369 10.01 -29.34 3.01
C GLU A 369 8.90 -30.39 3.17
N ILE A 370 7.67 -30.00 3.54
CA ILE A 370 6.58 -30.96 3.75
C ILE A 370 5.97 -31.30 2.39
N LYS A 371 6.04 -32.58 2.03
CA LYS A 371 5.30 -33.16 0.90
C LYS A 371 3.85 -32.69 0.98
N ARG A 372 3.33 -32.19 -0.14
CA ARG A 372 1.93 -31.82 -0.34
C ARG A 372 1.03 -33.03 -0.04
N ASP A 373 0.62 -33.17 1.21
CA ASP A 373 -0.19 -34.29 1.66
C ASP A 373 -1.68 -33.93 1.52
N PRO A 374 -2.44 -34.59 0.62
CA PRO A 374 -3.86 -34.35 0.44
C PRO A 374 -4.68 -34.60 1.71
N ALA A 375 -4.21 -35.47 2.63
CA ALA A 375 -4.91 -35.76 3.88
C ALA A 375 -4.81 -34.58 4.85
N GLU A 376 -3.61 -34.01 5.04
CA GLU A 376 -3.43 -32.81 5.87
C GLU A 376 -4.11 -31.59 5.27
N ALA A 377 -4.04 -31.40 3.94
CA ALA A 377 -4.78 -30.33 3.27
C ALA A 377 -6.30 -30.45 3.48
N ALA A 378 -6.85 -31.67 3.42
CA ALA A 378 -8.26 -31.92 3.69
C ALA A 378 -8.65 -31.66 5.15
N LYS A 379 -7.75 -31.90 6.10
CA LYS A 379 -7.95 -31.58 7.52
C LYS A 379 -7.94 -30.07 7.76
N LEU A 380 -6.96 -29.35 7.17
CA LEU A 380 -6.89 -27.90 7.24
C LEU A 380 -8.08 -27.22 6.58
N ALA A 381 -8.57 -27.76 5.45
CA ALA A 381 -9.78 -27.29 4.78
C ALA A 381 -11.01 -27.36 5.72
N ARG A 382 -11.24 -28.49 6.41
CA ARG A 382 -12.33 -28.61 7.39
C ARG A 382 -12.16 -27.64 8.56
N PHE A 383 -10.93 -27.49 9.03
CA PHE A 383 -10.60 -26.60 10.14
C PHE A 383 -10.92 -25.13 9.83
N ARG A 384 -10.57 -24.68 8.62
CA ARG A 384 -10.88 -23.33 8.13
C ARG A 384 -12.34 -23.10 7.84
N PHE A 385 -12.99 -24.06 7.18
CA PHE A 385 -14.42 -23.99 6.91
C PHE A 385 -15.22 -23.84 8.22
N LYS A 386 -14.88 -24.63 9.24
CA LYS A 386 -15.46 -24.51 10.56
C LYS A 386 -15.21 -23.13 11.15
N ALA A 387 -13.97 -22.63 11.18
CA ALA A 387 -13.71 -21.29 11.71
C ALA A 387 -14.54 -20.19 11.04
N GLN A 388 -14.68 -20.24 9.72
CA GLN A 388 -15.46 -19.26 8.98
C GLN A 388 -16.95 -19.30 9.36
N VAL A 389 -17.54 -20.50 9.45
CA VAL A 389 -18.91 -20.68 9.97
C VAL A 389 -19.01 -20.17 11.42
N GLY A 390 -17.98 -20.43 12.23
CA GLY A 390 -17.93 -19.98 13.60
C GLY A 390 -17.83 -18.47 13.75
N PHE A 391 -17.09 -17.80 12.88
CA PHE A 391 -17.04 -16.35 12.81
C PHE A 391 -18.42 -15.77 12.49
N GLU A 392 -19.12 -16.31 11.48
CA GLU A 392 -20.48 -15.88 11.13
C GLU A 392 -21.46 -16.04 12.29
N GLN A 393 -21.38 -17.16 13.02
CA GLN A 393 -22.22 -17.42 14.20
C GLN A 393 -21.91 -16.49 15.39
N LEU A 394 -20.76 -15.83 15.38
CA LEU A 394 -20.36 -14.86 16.40
C LEU A 394 -20.75 -13.42 16.05
N ILE A 395 -21.17 -13.12 14.81
CA ILE A 395 -21.62 -11.76 14.42
C ILE A 395 -22.69 -11.23 15.38
N PRO A 396 -23.77 -11.97 15.72
CA PRO A 396 -24.79 -11.46 16.64
C PRO A 396 -24.33 -11.32 18.10
N VAL A 397 -23.20 -11.92 18.47
CA VAL A 397 -22.62 -11.82 19.82
C VAL A 397 -21.82 -10.53 19.98
N PHE A 398 -21.06 -10.15 18.96
CA PHE A 398 -20.16 -9.00 19.01
C PHE A 398 -20.76 -7.72 18.44
N HIS A 399 -21.84 -7.83 17.66
CA HIS A 399 -22.59 -6.68 17.18
C HIS A 399 -23.41 -6.05 18.31
N GLN A 400 -23.19 -4.77 18.58
CA GLN A 400 -24.01 -3.99 19.53
C GLN A 400 -25.23 -3.41 18.81
N GLU A 401 -26.45 -3.83 19.19
CA GLU A 401 -27.70 -3.35 18.57
C GLU A 401 -27.84 -1.81 18.62
N GLY A 402 -27.30 -1.16 19.65
CA GLY A 402 -27.30 0.29 19.80
C GLY A 402 -26.48 1.05 18.76
N ASP A 403 -25.47 0.41 18.17
CA ASP A 403 -24.60 1.02 17.15
C ASP A 403 -24.97 0.61 15.71
N ARG A 404 -26.04 -0.19 15.56
CA ARG A 404 -26.42 -0.79 14.29
C ARG A 404 -26.55 0.22 13.17
N ASN A 405 -27.17 1.37 13.45
CA ASN A 405 -27.41 2.43 12.47
C ASN A 405 -26.44 3.62 12.64
N GLY A 406 -25.31 3.39 13.30
CA GLY A 406 -24.32 4.41 13.63
C GLY A 406 -24.52 5.07 15.01
N PRO A 407 -23.77 6.15 15.30
CA PRO A 407 -22.85 6.81 14.38
C PRO A 407 -21.64 5.95 14.03
N PHE A 408 -21.13 6.09 12.81
CA PHE A 408 -19.92 5.41 12.33
C PHE A 408 -18.69 6.29 12.57
N GLY A 409 -17.50 5.71 12.59
CA GLY A 409 -16.25 6.43 12.90
C GLY A 409 -15.12 6.10 11.92
N PRO A 410 -14.11 7.00 11.78
CA PRO A 410 -12.91 6.67 11.03
C PRO A 410 -12.20 5.46 11.62
N PHE A 411 -11.77 4.56 10.75
CA PHE A 411 -10.87 3.47 11.09
C PHE A 411 -9.83 3.33 9.97
N ASN A 412 -8.58 3.22 10.38
CA ASN A 412 -7.46 2.91 9.51
C ASN A 412 -6.75 1.66 10.08
N PRO A 413 -6.65 0.56 9.32
CA PRO A 413 -6.07 -0.69 9.79
C PRO A 413 -4.54 -0.66 9.93
N ASP A 414 -3.87 0.28 9.26
CA ASP A 414 -2.42 0.50 9.25
C ASP A 414 -2.00 1.71 10.11
N LEU A 415 -2.89 2.23 10.97
CA LEU A 415 -2.53 3.27 11.94
C LEU A 415 -1.65 2.68 13.06
N ASP A 416 -0.36 2.60 12.79
CA ASP A 416 0.64 2.07 13.71
C ASP A 416 1.98 2.83 13.64
N PRO A 417 2.93 2.56 14.56
CA PRO A 417 4.18 3.29 14.69
C PRO A 417 5.10 3.27 13.46
N ARG A 418 4.86 2.41 12.46
CA ARG A 418 5.54 2.46 11.16
C ARG A 418 5.21 3.73 10.39
N ASN A 419 4.01 4.25 10.61
CA ASN A 419 3.39 5.36 9.89
C ASN A 419 3.39 6.65 10.72
N MET A 420 4.32 6.74 11.68
CA MET A 420 4.51 7.86 12.58
C MET A 420 6.00 8.18 12.72
N VAL A 421 6.33 9.47 12.81
CA VAL A 421 7.68 9.96 13.13
C VAL A 421 7.64 10.86 14.35
N LEU A 422 8.71 10.82 15.14
CA LEU A 422 8.92 11.68 16.29
C LEU A 422 10.26 12.41 16.25
N ASP A 423 10.33 13.53 16.96
CA ASP A 423 11.58 14.17 17.35
C ASP A 423 12.18 13.41 18.55
N PRO A 424 13.39 12.81 18.43
CA PRO A 424 13.97 11.98 19.48
C PRO A 424 14.37 12.77 20.75
N ASP A 425 14.56 14.09 20.66
CA ASP A 425 14.97 14.92 21.78
C ASP A 425 13.76 15.35 22.61
N THR A 426 12.65 15.68 21.95
CA THR A 426 11.41 16.12 22.62
C THR A 426 10.39 14.99 22.82
N LEU A 427 10.57 13.86 22.13
CA LEU A 427 9.63 12.74 22.01
C LEU A 427 8.30 13.11 21.37
N THR A 428 8.20 14.29 20.74
CA THR A 428 6.96 14.77 20.11
C THR A 428 6.73 14.02 18.81
N ILE A 429 5.54 13.46 18.60
CA ILE A 429 5.12 12.92 17.31
C ILE A 429 4.93 14.12 16.36
N THR A 430 5.81 14.22 15.37
CA THR A 430 5.85 15.35 14.43
C THR A 430 5.15 15.05 13.12
N GLY A 431 4.82 13.78 12.85
CA GLY A 431 4.18 13.37 11.60
C GLY A 431 3.42 12.05 11.72
N VAL A 432 2.22 12.01 11.15
CA VAL A 432 1.41 10.81 10.91
C VAL A 432 1.03 10.79 9.44
N PHE A 433 1.30 9.68 8.77
CA PHE A 433 1.11 9.53 7.33
C PHE A 433 0.53 8.15 7.00
N ASP A 434 0.39 7.85 5.72
CA ASP A 434 -0.17 6.60 5.21
C ASP A 434 -1.62 6.34 5.65
N PHE A 435 -2.53 7.17 5.14
CA PHE A 435 -3.96 7.05 5.41
C PHE A 435 -4.69 6.12 4.43
N GLU A 436 -3.93 5.24 3.79
CA GLU A 436 -4.44 4.22 2.88
C GLU A 436 -5.44 3.29 3.59
N PHE A 437 -6.51 2.90 2.89
CA PHE A 437 -7.62 2.08 3.43
C PHE A 437 -8.35 2.67 4.64
N THR A 438 -8.21 3.97 4.91
CA THR A 438 -9.08 4.63 5.89
C THR A 438 -10.52 4.62 5.37
N ASN A 439 -11.46 4.28 6.24
CA ASN A 439 -12.89 4.29 5.93
C ASN A 439 -13.70 4.78 7.15
N ALA A 440 -14.90 5.28 6.91
CA ALA A 440 -15.92 5.34 7.96
C ALA A 440 -16.43 3.92 8.17
N MET A 441 -16.42 3.43 9.41
CA MET A 441 -16.59 2.01 9.76
C MET A 441 -17.48 1.85 10.99
N PRO A 442 -17.98 0.63 11.29
CA PRO A 442 -18.69 0.35 12.55
C PRO A 442 -17.94 0.92 13.75
N ALA A 443 -18.65 1.63 14.65
CA ALA A 443 -18.03 2.36 15.75
C ALA A 443 -17.11 1.50 16.64
N GLN A 444 -17.41 0.20 16.75
CA GLN A 444 -16.61 -0.74 17.53
C GLN A 444 -15.14 -0.83 17.10
N PHE A 445 -14.81 -0.59 15.83
CA PHE A 445 -13.42 -0.55 15.38
C PHE A 445 -12.64 0.61 16.01
N ALA A 446 -13.26 1.78 16.15
CA ALA A 446 -12.65 2.95 16.79
C ALA A 446 -12.55 2.82 18.32
N ARG A 447 -13.23 1.81 18.90
CA ARG A 447 -13.24 1.49 20.33
C ARG A 447 -12.26 0.38 20.70
N ASP A 448 -11.55 -0.16 19.72
CA ASP A 448 -10.57 -1.22 19.96
C ASP A 448 -9.22 -0.62 20.38
N PRO A 449 -8.49 -1.27 21.31
CA PRO A 449 -7.14 -0.85 21.63
C PRO A 449 -6.20 -1.10 20.45
N PRO A 450 -5.11 -0.32 20.29
CA PRO A 450 -4.20 -0.48 19.18
C PRO A 450 -3.54 -1.86 19.14
N PRO A 451 -3.52 -2.60 18.01
CA PRO A 451 -2.99 -3.96 17.96
C PRO A 451 -1.45 -4.02 18.09
N TRP A 452 -0.75 -2.90 17.92
CA TRP A 452 0.70 -2.83 17.80
C TRP A 452 1.47 -2.62 19.12
N LEU A 453 0.79 -2.52 20.27
CA LEU A 453 1.39 -2.10 21.56
C LEU A 453 2.61 -2.91 22.03
N VAL A 454 2.77 -4.16 21.57
CA VAL A 454 3.90 -5.06 21.93
C VAL A 454 5.12 -4.88 20.99
N GLY A 455 5.01 -4.04 19.96
CA GLY A 455 6.06 -3.85 18.95
C GLY A 455 6.15 -4.96 17.90
N VAL A 456 5.21 -5.91 17.92
CA VAL A 456 4.98 -6.96 16.92
C VAL A 456 3.48 -7.02 16.66
N LEU A 457 3.06 -7.18 15.40
CA LEU A 457 1.65 -7.24 15.03
C LEU A 457 1.04 -8.63 15.32
N PRO A 458 -0.28 -8.72 15.61
CA PRO A 458 -0.97 -9.99 15.84
C PRO A 458 -0.72 -11.01 14.72
N ALA A 459 -0.88 -10.60 13.46
CA ALA A 459 -0.60 -11.36 12.25
C ALA A 459 0.72 -12.15 12.32
N THR A 460 1.85 -11.46 12.56
CA THR A 460 3.18 -12.08 12.65
C THR A 460 3.27 -13.15 13.75
N THR A 461 2.54 -12.98 14.84
CA THR A 461 2.56 -13.95 15.96
C THR A 461 1.64 -15.13 15.74
N LEU A 462 0.55 -14.96 14.99
CA LEU A 462 -0.33 -16.03 14.54
C LEU A 462 0.40 -16.94 13.56
N ASP A 463 1.08 -16.36 12.55
CA ASP A 463 1.85 -17.11 11.56
C ASP A 463 2.95 -17.97 12.20
N LYS A 464 3.58 -17.46 13.26
CA LYS A 464 4.69 -18.15 13.93
C LYS A 464 4.25 -19.03 15.10
N GLY A 465 2.94 -19.11 15.40
CA GLY A 465 2.41 -19.96 16.47
C GLY A 465 2.67 -19.47 17.91
N PHE A 466 2.98 -18.19 18.11
CA PHE A 466 3.27 -17.61 19.43
C PHE A 466 2.19 -16.62 19.90
N PHE A 467 0.97 -16.68 19.37
CA PHE A 467 -0.13 -15.80 19.76
C PHE A 467 -0.50 -15.84 21.26
N PRO A 468 -0.45 -17.00 21.98
CA PRO A 468 -0.64 -17.00 23.43
C PRO A 468 0.38 -16.15 24.20
N TRP A 469 1.64 -16.14 23.75
CA TRP A 469 2.68 -15.25 24.29
C TRP A 469 2.34 -13.79 23.98
N PHE A 470 1.87 -13.49 22.78
CA PHE A 470 1.44 -12.15 22.40
C PHE A 470 0.37 -11.62 23.35
N LEU A 471 -0.71 -12.39 23.61
CA LEU A 471 -1.80 -11.97 24.51
C LEU A 471 -1.30 -11.64 25.93
N LEU A 472 -0.40 -12.47 26.48
CA LEU A 472 0.18 -12.26 27.80
C LEU A 472 0.98 -10.94 27.89
N ASN A 473 1.74 -10.62 26.84
CA ASN A 473 2.54 -9.40 26.80
C ASN A 473 1.70 -8.18 26.43
N TYR A 474 0.68 -8.36 25.59
CA TYR A 474 -0.22 -7.32 25.14
C TYR A 474 -0.97 -6.70 26.31
N LYS A 475 -1.50 -7.50 27.23
CA LYS A 475 -2.22 -6.97 28.40
C LYS A 475 -1.37 -5.99 29.23
N ARG A 476 -0.08 -6.26 29.41
CA ARG A 476 0.82 -5.37 30.17
C ARG A 476 1.01 -4.02 29.48
N HIS A 477 1.17 -4.03 28.15
CA HIS A 477 1.32 -2.80 27.38
C HIS A 477 -0.02 -2.06 27.25
N LEU A 478 -1.13 -2.80 27.16
CA LEU A 478 -2.48 -2.27 27.19
C LEU A 478 -2.73 -1.49 28.48
N ASP A 479 -2.33 -2.01 29.65
CA ASP A 479 -2.51 -1.29 30.92
C ASP A 479 -1.81 0.09 30.90
N VAL A 480 -0.57 0.14 30.41
CA VAL A 480 0.19 1.40 30.25
C VAL A 480 -0.49 2.34 29.24
N PHE A 481 -0.98 1.79 28.12
CA PHE A 481 -1.68 2.58 27.11
C PHE A 481 -3.03 3.11 27.63
N LEU A 482 -3.78 2.34 28.41
CA LEU A 482 -5.03 2.77 29.01
C LEU A 482 -4.81 3.89 30.03
N ASP A 483 -3.73 3.83 30.81
CA ASP A 483 -3.34 4.95 31.68
C ASP A 483 -2.99 6.20 30.86
N ALA A 484 -2.32 6.04 29.72
CA ALA A 484 -2.03 7.12 28.79
C ALA A 484 -3.31 7.69 28.16
N MET A 485 -4.27 6.84 27.77
CA MET A 485 -5.57 7.24 27.26
C MET A 485 -6.38 8.03 28.29
N ARG A 486 -6.40 7.60 29.56
CA ARG A 486 -7.07 8.36 30.64
C ARG A 486 -6.48 9.77 30.81
N ARG A 487 -5.16 9.92 30.66
CA ARG A 487 -4.51 11.23 30.70
C ARG A 487 -4.87 12.07 29.46
N ALA A 488 -4.91 11.47 28.27
CA ALA A 488 -5.37 12.13 27.05
C ALA A 488 -6.82 12.60 27.17
N GLU A 489 -7.72 11.75 27.68
CA GLU A 489 -9.13 12.08 27.97
C GLU A 489 -9.26 13.25 28.95
N ALA A 490 -8.49 13.23 30.05
CA ALA A 490 -8.47 14.31 31.02
C ALA A 490 -7.96 15.63 30.43
N ARG A 491 -6.92 15.58 29.57
CA ARG A 491 -6.34 16.78 28.92
C ARG A 491 -7.26 17.35 27.86
N MET A 492 -7.89 16.50 27.05
CA MET A 492 -8.72 16.88 25.91
C MET A 492 -10.19 17.16 26.27
N GLY A 493 -10.55 17.02 27.56
CA GLY A 493 -11.91 17.16 28.09
C GLY A 493 -12.81 15.97 27.73
N ALA A 494 -13.89 15.74 28.48
CA ALA A 494 -14.85 14.67 28.17
C ALA A 494 -15.64 14.97 26.89
N GLY A 495 -15.99 13.92 26.12
CA GLY A 495 -16.96 14.00 25.03
C GLY A 495 -18.38 14.12 25.60
N GLY A 496 -18.84 15.33 25.95
CA GLY A 496 -20.12 15.49 26.65
C GLY A 496 -20.14 14.85 28.06
N GLU A 497 -21.16 15.14 28.86
CA GLU A 497 -21.25 14.70 30.26
C GLU A 497 -21.68 13.22 30.44
N GLU A 498 -22.12 12.54 29.38
CA GLU A 498 -22.72 11.18 29.44
C GLU A 498 -22.00 10.10 28.58
N GLU A 499 -20.94 10.41 27.82
CA GLU A 499 -20.22 9.37 27.04
C GLU A 499 -19.27 8.56 27.93
N THR A 500 -19.34 7.22 27.84
CA THR A 500 -18.34 6.32 28.43
C THR A 500 -16.94 6.63 27.89
N PRO A 501 -15.90 6.73 28.73
CA PRO A 501 -14.53 6.98 28.27
C PRO A 501 -14.05 5.92 27.27
N LEU A 502 -13.29 6.34 26.26
CA LEU A 502 -12.67 5.45 25.27
C LEU A 502 -11.72 4.45 25.93
N SER A 503 -11.02 4.85 26.99
CA SER A 503 -10.18 3.94 27.78
C SER A 503 -10.98 2.77 28.39
N GLU A 504 -12.20 3.02 28.85
CA GLU A 504 -13.09 1.96 29.37
C GLU A 504 -13.63 1.09 28.24
N MET A 505 -14.03 1.69 27.11
CA MET A 505 -14.48 0.95 25.93
C MET A 505 -13.39 0.05 25.34
N MET A 506 -12.14 0.52 25.30
CA MET A 506 -10.97 -0.27 24.86
C MET A 506 -10.69 -1.45 25.78
N LEU A 507 -10.78 -1.22 27.10
CA LEU A 507 -10.63 -2.30 28.07
C LEU A 507 -11.74 -3.34 27.92
N GLU A 508 -12.98 -2.90 27.76
CA GLU A 508 -14.13 -3.80 27.55
C GLU A 508 -14.02 -4.54 26.22
N SER A 509 -13.55 -3.90 25.14
CA SER A 509 -13.30 -4.58 23.86
C SER A 509 -12.26 -5.70 24.01
N PHE A 510 -11.19 -5.45 24.78
CA PHE A 510 -10.18 -6.46 25.04
C PHE A 510 -10.70 -7.62 25.90
N THR A 511 -11.42 -7.34 26.99
CA THR A 511 -11.90 -8.37 27.92
C THR A 511 -13.02 -9.23 27.34
N SER A 512 -13.90 -8.63 26.54
CA SER A 512 -14.94 -9.34 25.78
C SER A 512 -14.37 -10.10 24.58
N HIS A 513 -13.13 -9.82 24.16
CA HIS A 513 -12.49 -10.29 22.93
C HIS A 513 -13.09 -9.70 21.64
N ARG A 514 -13.90 -8.64 21.73
CA ARG A 514 -14.44 -7.94 20.55
C ARG A 514 -13.33 -7.42 19.64
N CYS A 515 -12.23 -6.93 20.18
CA CYS A 515 -11.11 -6.44 19.36
C CYS A 515 -10.52 -7.54 18.47
N TRP A 516 -10.53 -8.81 18.89
CA TRP A 516 -10.05 -9.93 18.10
C TRP A 516 -11.06 -10.35 17.03
N PHE A 517 -12.36 -10.22 17.32
CA PHE A 517 -13.42 -10.40 16.33
C PHE A 517 -13.32 -9.32 15.24
N ASN A 518 -13.17 -8.05 15.63
CA ASN A 518 -12.97 -6.94 14.70
C ASN A 518 -11.70 -7.08 13.87
N TYR A 519 -10.59 -7.48 14.51
CA TYR A 519 -9.34 -7.74 13.81
C TYR A 519 -9.53 -8.84 12.75
N ALA A 520 -10.22 -9.94 13.08
CA ALA A 520 -10.55 -11.00 12.12
C ALA A 520 -11.44 -10.50 10.98
N ALA A 521 -12.41 -9.63 11.26
CA ALA A 521 -13.31 -9.03 10.26
C ALA A 521 -12.61 -8.13 9.22
N ASN A 522 -11.40 -7.64 9.54
CA ASN A 522 -10.62 -6.76 8.66
C ASN A 522 -9.25 -7.37 8.27
N ASN A 523 -9.02 -8.64 8.63
CA ASN A 523 -7.79 -9.37 8.31
C ASN A 523 -8.16 -10.83 8.00
N SER A 524 -8.84 -11.01 6.88
CA SER A 524 -9.40 -12.30 6.44
C SER A 524 -8.42 -13.47 6.52
N GLY A 525 -7.16 -13.27 6.13
CA GLY A 525 -6.10 -14.29 6.14
C GLY A 525 -5.77 -14.86 7.52
N TYR A 526 -6.23 -14.22 8.60
CA TYR A 526 -5.98 -14.62 9.98
C TYR A 526 -7.26 -14.99 10.75
N ALA A 527 -8.43 -14.94 10.09
CA ALA A 527 -9.72 -15.13 10.74
C ALA A 527 -9.84 -16.54 11.37
N ASP A 528 -9.30 -17.57 10.70
CA ASP A 528 -9.29 -18.94 11.22
C ASP A 528 -8.38 -19.09 12.43
N ALA A 529 -7.15 -18.57 12.34
CA ALA A 529 -6.18 -18.63 13.42
C ALA A 529 -6.69 -17.91 14.67
N LEU A 530 -7.31 -16.72 14.51
CA LEU A 530 -7.93 -15.98 15.61
C LEU A 530 -9.14 -16.71 16.17
N TYR A 531 -10.00 -17.25 15.30
CA TYR A 531 -11.15 -18.02 15.75
C TYR A 531 -10.72 -19.15 16.68
N TRP A 532 -9.79 -19.99 16.25
CA TRP A 532 -9.33 -21.14 17.03
C TRP A 532 -8.42 -20.79 18.21
N SER A 533 -7.78 -19.63 18.20
CA SER A 533 -6.95 -19.20 19.33
C SER A 533 -7.77 -18.62 20.48
N VAL A 534 -8.77 -17.80 20.15
CA VAL A 534 -9.52 -17.01 21.15
C VAL A 534 -11.03 -17.06 21.00
N LEU A 535 -11.58 -16.89 19.79
CA LEU A 535 -13.02 -16.63 19.64
C LEU A 535 -13.91 -17.87 19.84
N TYR A 536 -13.43 -19.07 19.52
CA TYR A 536 -14.22 -20.31 19.65
C TYR A 536 -14.70 -20.55 21.09
N LYS A 537 -13.98 -20.02 22.09
CA LYS A 537 -14.33 -20.11 23.51
C LYS A 537 -15.59 -19.33 23.87
N LEU A 538 -15.98 -18.39 23.03
CA LEU A 538 -17.09 -17.45 23.25
C LEU A 538 -18.34 -17.83 22.45
N HIS A 539 -18.40 -19.07 21.94
CA HIS A 539 -19.52 -19.53 21.13
C HIS A 539 -20.86 -19.47 21.93
N PRO A 540 -21.96 -19.00 21.31
CA PRO A 540 -23.17 -18.50 22.00
C PRO A 540 -23.85 -19.44 23.00
N GLU A 541 -23.66 -20.76 22.88
CA GLU A 541 -24.28 -21.73 23.80
C GLU A 541 -23.43 -22.08 25.01
N GLY A 542 -22.39 -21.29 25.29
CA GLY A 542 -21.47 -21.56 26.41
C GLY A 542 -20.70 -22.87 26.27
N SER A 543 -20.69 -23.47 25.07
CA SER A 543 -20.04 -24.75 24.81
C SER A 543 -18.51 -24.62 24.77
N GLY A 544 -17.98 -23.39 24.57
CA GLY A 544 -16.55 -23.14 24.37
C GLY A 544 -15.93 -24.03 23.29
N GLY A 545 -16.75 -24.47 22.32
CA GLY A 545 -16.48 -25.58 21.42
C GLY A 545 -16.53 -25.19 19.94
N PRO A 546 -16.41 -26.18 19.04
CA PRO A 546 -16.47 -25.95 17.61
C PRO A 546 -17.86 -25.42 17.18
N PRO A 547 -17.93 -24.72 16.04
CA PRO A 547 -19.19 -24.13 15.59
C PRO A 547 -20.20 -25.19 15.19
N LYS A 548 -21.48 -24.82 15.26
CA LYS A 548 -22.58 -25.73 14.94
C LYS A 548 -22.76 -25.81 13.43
N LEU A 549 -22.55 -26.99 12.85
CA LEU A 549 -22.82 -27.21 11.44
C LEU A 549 -24.23 -27.79 11.28
N THR A 550 -25.05 -27.16 10.44
CA THR A 550 -26.28 -27.77 9.94
C THR A 550 -25.91 -28.87 8.93
N PRO A 551 -26.80 -29.85 8.64
CA PRO A 551 -26.53 -30.86 7.62
C PRO A 551 -26.12 -30.26 6.26
N GLN A 552 -26.68 -29.10 5.89
CA GLN A 552 -26.32 -28.38 4.67
C GLN A 552 -24.88 -27.84 4.72
N LEU A 553 -24.46 -27.31 5.87
CA LEU A 553 -23.09 -26.82 6.06
C LEU A 553 -22.08 -27.98 6.13
N GLU A 554 -22.46 -29.13 6.67
CA GLU A 554 -21.63 -30.35 6.62
C GLU A 554 -21.42 -30.82 5.18
N GLU A 555 -22.48 -30.83 4.37
CA GLU A 555 -22.38 -31.17 2.94
C GLU A 555 -21.53 -30.14 2.16
N GLU A 556 -21.70 -28.84 2.43
CA GLU A 556 -20.87 -27.78 1.85
C GLU A 556 -19.40 -27.93 2.23
N MET A 557 -19.11 -28.23 3.50
CA MET A 557 -17.74 -28.48 3.97
C MET A 557 -17.09 -29.64 3.21
N GLU A 558 -17.80 -30.74 3.02
CA GLU A 558 -17.26 -31.89 2.29
C GLU A 558 -17.06 -31.57 0.79
N ARG A 559 -17.94 -30.76 0.18
CA ARG A 559 -17.70 -30.23 -1.18
C ARG A 559 -16.45 -29.36 -1.25
N TYR A 560 -16.23 -28.50 -0.24
CA TYR A 560 -15.04 -27.66 -0.17
C TYR A 560 -13.75 -28.49 0.02
N VAL A 561 -13.80 -29.54 0.83
CA VAL A 561 -12.68 -30.47 0.98
C VAL A 561 -12.35 -31.14 -0.36
N GLU A 562 -13.37 -31.58 -1.10
CA GLU A 562 -13.16 -32.18 -2.42
C GLU A 562 -12.61 -31.17 -3.44
N HIS A 563 -13.10 -29.92 -3.40
CA HIS A 563 -12.53 -28.82 -4.19
C HIS A 563 -11.06 -28.59 -3.87
N THR A 564 -10.67 -28.61 -2.59
CA THR A 564 -9.27 -28.47 -2.14
C THR A 564 -8.38 -29.56 -2.73
N ARG A 565 -8.84 -30.82 -2.71
CA ARG A 565 -8.08 -31.95 -3.28
C ARG A 565 -7.88 -31.78 -4.79
N LYS A 566 -8.91 -31.32 -5.51
CA LYS A 566 -8.82 -31.05 -6.95
C LYS A 566 -7.87 -29.90 -7.26
N GLN A 567 -7.91 -28.81 -6.49
CA GLN A 567 -6.98 -27.69 -6.65
C GLN A 567 -5.53 -28.12 -6.43
N LEU A 568 -5.28 -28.94 -5.40
CA LEU A 568 -3.94 -29.46 -5.13
C LEU A 568 -3.42 -30.35 -6.25
N ALA A 569 -4.24 -31.28 -6.76
CA ALA A 569 -3.89 -32.12 -7.90
C ALA A 569 -3.57 -31.28 -9.15
N ALA A 570 -4.41 -30.29 -9.47
CA ALA A 570 -4.18 -29.39 -10.60
C ALA A 570 -2.89 -28.56 -10.45
N PHE A 571 -2.59 -28.10 -9.23
CA PHE A 571 -1.34 -27.39 -8.93
C PHE A 571 -0.11 -28.29 -9.10
N GLU A 572 -0.17 -29.55 -8.65
CA GLU A 572 0.91 -30.52 -8.85
C GLU A 572 1.15 -30.83 -10.32
N GLU A 573 0.09 -31.04 -11.10
CA GLU A 573 0.18 -31.25 -12.55
C GLU A 573 0.84 -30.05 -13.24
N ALA A 574 0.38 -28.83 -12.93
CA ALA A 574 0.97 -27.60 -13.46
C ALA A 574 2.46 -27.48 -13.10
N TRP A 575 2.83 -27.80 -11.86
CA TRP A 575 4.22 -27.74 -11.39
C TRP A 575 5.14 -28.74 -12.10
N VAL A 576 4.64 -29.96 -12.37
CA VAL A 576 5.38 -30.98 -13.14
C VAL A 576 5.59 -30.52 -14.58
N VAL A 577 4.58 -29.93 -15.22
CA VAL A 577 4.69 -29.36 -16.57
C VAL A 577 5.72 -28.23 -16.60
N THR A 578 5.66 -27.30 -15.65
CA THR A 578 6.63 -26.20 -15.54
C THR A 578 8.05 -26.72 -15.34
N LYS A 579 8.28 -27.65 -14.41
CA LYS A 579 9.61 -28.26 -14.19
C LYS A 579 10.15 -28.92 -15.45
N ARG A 580 9.32 -29.72 -16.16
CA ARG A 580 9.70 -30.33 -17.44
C ARG A 580 10.04 -29.29 -18.51
N SER A 581 9.32 -28.17 -18.55
CA SER A 581 9.59 -27.09 -19.50
C SER A 581 10.90 -26.34 -19.18
N MET A 582 11.25 -26.21 -17.90
CA MET A 582 12.51 -25.60 -17.44
C MET A 582 13.70 -26.54 -17.66
N SER A 583 13.54 -27.85 -17.45
CA SER A 583 14.59 -28.85 -17.72
C SER A 583 14.87 -29.05 -19.21
N ASN A 584 13.93 -28.66 -20.08
CA ASN A 584 14.06 -28.73 -21.54
C ASN A 584 14.35 -27.35 -22.18
N ALA A 585 14.63 -26.32 -21.37
CA ALA A 585 15.11 -25.03 -21.88
C ALA A 585 16.62 -25.15 -22.18
N PRO A 586 17.07 -24.83 -23.41
CA PRO A 586 18.45 -24.98 -23.84
C PRO A 586 19.43 -24.00 -23.17
#